data_AF-A0A7X7CY03-F1
#
_entry.id   AF-A0A7X7CY03-F1
#
_cell.length_a   1.000
_cell.length_b   1.000
_cell.length_c   1.000
_cell.angle_alpha   90.00
_cell.angle_beta   90.00
_cell.angle_gamma   90.00
#
_symmetry.space_group_name_H-M   'P 1'
#
loop_
_entity.id
_entity.type
_entity.pdbx_description
1 polymer ?
#
loop_
_entity_poly.entity_id
_entity_poly.type
_entity_poly.pdbx_seq_one_letter_code
_entity_poly.pdbx_strand_id
1 'polypeptide(L)'
;MKKFLILLLPLVVIFGCTRDTTDDENVVLKRAKVPIPLKGVLCMTEKEGVDRLPVFFPGTEIPVPGVTLSSEAWLAGHMTFVGNFREESAMTGLVAYLDMDAYAEGRIVLTADYVGRIYAANGDYFDFFSPIVIEVIDDVKHITGTVSITSGTGKFENVTGDSYLSGIVPCWDVVGEWVFPR
;
A
#
# COMPACT_ATOMS: atom_id res chain seq x y z
N MET A 1 -40.13 -49.06 30.52
CA MET A 1 -40.51 -49.29 29.11
C MET A 1 -40.72 -47.95 28.43
N LYS A 2 -40.18 -47.78 27.21
CA LYS A 2 -40.27 -46.62 26.29
C LYS A 2 -39.58 -45.34 26.79
N LYS A 3 -38.29 -45.09 26.50
CA LYS A 3 -37.61 -44.81 25.21
C LYS A 3 -38.13 -43.56 24.48
N PHE A 4 -37.19 -42.61 24.37
CA PHE A 4 -36.88 -41.78 23.21
C PHE A 4 -38.00 -40.88 22.65
N LEU A 5 -37.89 -39.59 22.96
CA LEU A 5 -38.23 -38.55 21.99
C LEU A 5 -37.20 -37.39 22.11
N ILE A 6 -36.20 -37.43 21.22
CA ILE A 6 -35.69 -36.28 20.42
C ILE A 6 -35.20 -35.09 21.27
N LEU A 7 -33.91 -34.87 21.54
CA LEU A 7 -32.73 -34.87 20.66
C LEU A 7 -32.92 -33.97 19.42
N LEU A 8 -33.00 -32.66 19.65
CA LEU A 8 -32.69 -31.60 18.68
C LEU A 8 -32.47 -30.29 19.46
N LEU A 9 -31.31 -29.66 19.20
CA LEU A 9 -30.76 -28.41 19.77
C LEU A 9 -29.95 -28.60 21.06
N PRO A 10 -28.67 -29.00 20.92
CA PRO A 10 -27.63 -27.97 20.95
C PRO A 10 -26.71 -28.11 19.73
N LEU A 11 -27.15 -27.58 18.58
CA LEU A 11 -26.34 -27.52 17.36
C LEU A 11 -26.20 -26.08 16.83
N VAL A 12 -26.25 -25.09 17.72
CA VAL A 12 -26.10 -23.66 17.37
C VAL A 12 -25.03 -22.97 18.25
N VAL A 13 -24.32 -23.70 19.13
CA VAL A 13 -23.28 -23.11 19.99
C VAL A 13 -21.85 -23.58 19.61
N ILE A 14 -21.68 -24.19 18.43
CA ILE A 14 -20.34 -24.61 17.93
C ILE A 14 -19.94 -23.89 16.62
N PHE A 15 -20.73 -22.91 16.17
CA PHE A 15 -20.34 -22.03 15.04
C PHE A 15 -19.81 -20.64 15.47
N GLY A 16 -19.46 -20.49 16.75
CA GLY A 16 -18.94 -19.24 17.32
C GLY A 16 -17.42 -19.16 17.50
N CYS A 17 -16.68 -20.24 17.25
CA CYS A 17 -15.21 -20.28 17.39
C CYS A 17 -14.59 -21.17 16.30
N THR A 18 -14.72 -20.77 15.04
CA THR A 18 -13.75 -21.13 14.01
C THR A 18 -13.22 -19.86 13.39
N ARG A 19 -12.52 -19.08 14.21
CA ARG A 19 -11.40 -18.26 13.75
C ARG A 19 -10.12 -18.90 14.28
N ASP A 20 -10.03 -20.21 14.10
CA ASP A 20 -8.78 -20.95 14.28
C ASP A 20 -8.08 -20.98 12.92
N THR A 21 -7.04 -20.16 12.86
CA THR A 21 -5.72 -20.56 12.36
C THR A 21 -5.71 -21.26 11.00
N THR A 22 -5.71 -20.46 9.94
CA THR A 22 -4.64 -20.64 8.95
C THR A 22 -3.70 -19.46 9.07
N ASP A 23 -3.04 -19.42 10.23
CA ASP A 23 -1.71 -18.84 10.42
C ASP A 23 -0.65 -19.89 10.02
N ASP A 24 -0.99 -20.80 9.10
CA ASP A 24 -0.02 -21.60 8.38
C ASP A 24 0.50 -20.74 7.22
N GLU A 25 1.29 -19.73 7.57
CA GLU A 25 2.43 -19.37 6.75
C GLU A 25 3.11 -20.68 6.37
N ASN A 26 3.00 -21.07 5.11
CA ASN A 26 3.57 -22.30 4.62
C ASN A 26 5.08 -22.24 4.87
N VAL A 27 5.55 -22.83 5.97
CA VAL A 27 6.95 -22.76 6.46
C VAL A 27 7.94 -23.22 5.39
N VAL A 28 7.44 -23.99 4.41
CA VAL A 28 8.17 -24.47 3.23
C VAL A 28 8.54 -23.32 2.27
N LEU A 29 7.68 -22.31 2.09
CA LEU A 29 7.94 -21.18 1.19
C LEU A 29 9.04 -20.26 1.72
N LYS A 30 9.19 -20.12 3.06
CA LYS A 30 10.32 -19.38 3.67
C LYS A 30 11.68 -20.06 3.44
N ARG A 31 11.73 -21.37 3.13
CA ARG A 31 12.99 -22.13 2.95
C ARG A 31 13.54 -22.06 1.52
N ALA A 32 12.69 -21.81 0.54
CA ALA A 32 13.08 -21.65 -0.85
C ALA A 32 13.15 -20.15 -1.15
N LYS A 33 14.22 -19.67 -1.82
CA LYS A 33 14.34 -18.27 -2.30
C LYS A 33 13.35 -18.01 -3.44
N VAL A 34 12.06 -18.21 -3.19
CA VAL A 34 10.99 -18.14 -4.17
C VAL A 34 10.29 -16.80 -3.96
N PRO A 35 10.03 -16.04 -5.03
CA PRO A 35 9.20 -14.85 -4.94
C PRO A 35 7.86 -15.20 -4.30
N ILE A 36 7.50 -14.49 -3.23
CA ILE A 36 6.25 -14.70 -2.51
C ILE A 36 5.29 -13.58 -2.91
N PRO A 37 4.04 -13.90 -3.30
CA PRO A 37 3.06 -12.90 -3.68
C PRO A 37 2.78 -11.90 -2.56
N LEU A 38 2.94 -10.62 -2.87
CA LEU A 38 2.53 -9.50 -2.07
C LEU A 38 1.16 -9.02 -2.51
N LYS A 39 0.25 -8.85 -1.55
CA LYS A 39 -1.02 -8.15 -1.76
C LYS A 39 -1.31 -7.27 -0.55
N GLY A 40 -1.84 -6.09 -0.78
CA GLY A 40 -2.29 -5.22 0.28
C GLY A 40 -3.15 -4.07 -0.20
N VAL A 41 -3.70 -3.35 0.77
CA VAL A 41 -4.44 -2.10 0.58
C VAL A 41 -3.74 -1.04 1.39
N LEU A 42 -3.50 0.11 0.79
CA LEU A 42 -2.89 1.27 1.42
C LEU A 42 -3.80 2.48 1.25
N CYS A 43 -4.02 3.20 2.34
CA CYS A 43 -4.75 4.45 2.39
C CYS A 43 -3.83 5.55 2.90
N MET A 44 -3.88 6.72 2.26
CA MET A 44 -3.15 7.90 2.71
C MET A 44 -4.07 8.89 3.44
N THR A 45 -3.53 9.55 4.45
CA THR A 45 -4.14 10.75 5.05
C THR A 45 -3.07 11.84 5.08
N GLU A 46 -3.32 12.95 4.39
CA GLU A 46 -2.40 14.09 4.39
C GLU A 46 -2.12 14.57 5.81
N LYS A 47 -0.85 14.90 6.11
CA LYS A 47 -0.51 15.47 7.41
C LYS A 47 -1.00 16.91 7.50
N GLU A 48 -1.49 17.31 8.68
CA GLU A 48 -1.86 18.69 8.92
C GLU A 48 -0.62 19.56 9.15
N GLY A 49 -0.66 20.80 8.66
CA GLY A 49 0.38 21.80 8.92
C GLY A 49 1.67 21.67 8.09
N VAL A 50 1.68 20.82 7.06
CA VAL A 50 2.80 20.73 6.09
C VAL A 50 2.48 21.48 4.79
N ASP A 51 3.51 22.07 4.17
CA ASP A 51 3.39 22.74 2.88
C ASP A 51 3.07 21.74 1.79
N ARG A 52 2.09 22.01 0.91
CA ARG A 52 1.73 21.08 -0.17
C ARG A 52 2.85 20.96 -1.21
N LEU A 53 2.98 19.80 -1.84
CA LEU A 53 3.97 19.57 -2.90
C LEU A 53 3.52 20.33 -4.17
N PRO A 54 4.26 21.36 -4.63
CA PRO A 54 3.94 22.03 -5.88
C PRO A 54 4.14 21.07 -7.07
N VAL A 55 3.26 21.18 -8.07
CA VAL A 55 3.42 20.51 -9.35
C VAL A 55 4.09 21.47 -10.33
N PHE A 56 5.11 21.02 -11.06
CA PHE A 56 5.85 21.85 -12.01
C PHE A 56 5.55 21.49 -13.46
N PHE A 57 5.77 22.44 -14.37
CA PHE A 57 5.89 22.11 -15.79
C PHE A 57 7.20 21.33 -16.04
N PRO A 58 7.20 20.27 -16.86
CA PRO A 58 8.38 19.44 -17.10
C PRO A 58 9.60 20.25 -17.53
N GLY A 59 10.75 19.98 -16.91
CA GLY A 59 12.02 20.63 -17.22
C GLY A 59 12.11 22.10 -16.80
N THR A 60 11.19 22.58 -15.96
CA THR A 60 11.19 23.96 -15.46
C THR A 60 11.02 24.01 -13.94
N GLU A 61 11.33 25.15 -13.34
CA GLU A 61 11.01 25.46 -11.93
C GLU A 61 9.68 26.23 -11.79
N ILE A 62 8.89 26.33 -12.86
CA ILE A 62 7.64 27.10 -12.86
C ILE A 62 6.52 26.20 -12.33
N PRO A 63 5.91 26.54 -11.17
CA PRO A 63 4.80 25.77 -10.64
C PRO A 63 3.54 25.99 -11.49
N VAL A 64 2.77 24.92 -11.69
CA VAL A 64 1.45 24.96 -12.29
C VAL A 64 0.49 25.61 -11.29
N PRO A 65 -0.11 26.77 -11.61
CA PRO A 65 -0.94 27.51 -10.65
C PRO A 65 -2.13 26.67 -10.16
N GLY A 66 -2.30 26.57 -8.84
CA GLY A 66 -3.43 25.89 -8.22
C GLY A 66 -3.37 24.36 -8.24
N VAL A 67 -2.31 23.75 -8.76
CA VAL A 67 -2.13 22.29 -8.79
C VAL A 67 -1.06 21.89 -7.79
N THR A 68 -1.46 21.12 -6.77
CA THR A 68 -0.58 20.64 -5.70
C THR A 68 -0.95 19.23 -5.27
N LEU A 69 0.03 18.48 -4.75
CA LEU A 69 -0.15 17.17 -4.15
C LEU A 69 0.13 17.21 -2.64
N SER A 70 -0.14 16.09 -1.95
CA SER A 70 0.28 15.91 -0.56
C SER A 70 1.80 15.82 -0.51
N SER A 71 2.46 16.68 0.26
CA SER A 71 3.91 16.59 0.49
C SER A 71 4.25 15.53 1.52
N GLU A 72 3.46 15.41 2.58
CA GLU A 72 3.58 14.35 3.57
C GLU A 72 2.21 13.74 3.84
N ALA A 73 2.19 12.43 4.07
CA ALA A 73 0.98 11.72 4.44
C ALA A 73 1.28 10.60 5.43
N TRP A 74 0.35 10.37 6.36
CA TRP A 74 0.27 9.13 7.12
C TRP A 74 -0.27 8.01 6.24
N LEU A 75 0.23 6.80 6.47
CA LEU A 75 -0.15 5.60 5.76
C LEU A 75 -0.84 4.63 6.71
N ALA A 76 -2.01 4.15 6.30
CA ALA A 76 -2.75 3.10 6.99
C ALA A 76 -3.11 2.01 5.99
N GLY A 77 -3.31 0.78 6.46
CA GLY A 77 -3.60 -0.33 5.56
C GLY A 77 -3.18 -1.67 6.09
N HIS A 78 -3.16 -2.65 5.18
CA HIS A 78 -2.63 -3.98 5.46
C HIS A 78 -1.88 -4.53 4.24
N MET A 79 -0.85 -5.35 4.47
CA MET A 79 -0.14 -6.10 3.42
C MET A 79 0.23 -7.50 3.91
N THR A 80 0.32 -8.49 3.00
CA THR A 80 0.63 -9.90 3.30
C THR A 80 1.74 -10.08 4.32
N PHE A 81 2.88 -9.41 4.14
CA PHE A 81 4.05 -9.57 5.02
C PHE A 81 4.11 -8.54 6.16
N VAL A 82 3.30 -7.50 6.13
CA VAL A 82 3.34 -6.41 7.12
C VAL A 82 2.29 -6.65 8.21
N GLY A 83 1.19 -7.31 7.86
CA GLY A 83 -0.05 -7.25 8.62
C GLY A 83 -0.66 -5.85 8.50
N ASN A 84 -1.34 -5.41 9.55
CA ASN A 84 -1.81 -4.02 9.64
C ASN A 84 -0.64 -3.07 9.87
N PHE A 85 -0.66 -1.92 9.20
CA PHE A 85 0.37 -0.91 9.37
C PHE A 85 0.25 -0.27 10.75
N ARG A 86 1.40 0.07 11.35
CA ARG A 86 1.41 0.90 12.56
C ARG A 86 1.26 2.38 12.19
N GLU A 87 0.73 3.17 13.12
CA GLU A 87 0.41 4.60 12.96
C GLU A 87 1.61 5.48 12.56
N GLU A 88 2.83 5.02 12.82
CA GLU A 88 4.08 5.73 12.48
C GLU A 88 4.45 5.63 10.98
N SER A 89 3.68 4.87 10.18
CA SER A 89 3.93 4.70 8.75
C SER A 89 3.58 5.97 7.98
N ALA A 90 4.49 6.44 7.13
CA ALA A 90 4.35 7.72 6.45
C ALA A 90 5.05 7.72 5.09
N MET A 91 4.67 8.66 4.24
CA MET A 91 5.37 8.98 3.00
C MET A 91 5.60 10.48 2.85
N THR A 92 6.57 10.80 1.99
CA THR A 92 7.00 12.15 1.65
C THR A 92 7.19 12.24 0.14
N GLY A 93 6.53 13.23 -0.48
CA GLY A 93 6.67 13.56 -1.89
C GLY A 93 7.96 14.33 -2.12
N LEU A 94 8.69 13.93 -3.14
CA LEU A 94 9.97 14.52 -3.52
C LEU A 94 9.78 15.57 -4.61
N VAL A 95 9.03 15.20 -5.66
CA VAL A 95 8.81 16.05 -6.83
C VAL A 95 7.54 15.62 -7.55
N ALA A 96 6.90 16.56 -8.24
CA ALA A 96 5.75 16.30 -9.07
C ALA A 96 5.74 17.16 -10.34
N TYR A 97 5.30 16.59 -11.45
CA TYR A 97 5.24 17.23 -12.76
C TYR A 97 3.88 17.02 -13.43
N LEU A 98 3.48 17.97 -14.28
CA LEU A 98 2.35 17.82 -15.18
C LEU A 98 2.79 17.12 -16.47
N ASP A 99 2.04 16.11 -16.92
CA ASP A 99 2.25 15.51 -18.23
C ASP A 99 1.69 16.46 -19.32
N MET A 100 2.59 17.01 -20.13
CA MET A 100 2.22 17.99 -21.16
C MET A 100 1.56 17.38 -22.39
N ASP A 101 1.85 16.12 -22.70
CA ASP A 101 1.22 15.42 -23.83
C ASP A 101 -0.24 15.12 -23.48
N ALA A 102 -0.50 14.62 -22.28
CA ALA A 102 -1.86 14.45 -21.76
C ALA A 102 -2.60 15.80 -21.64
N TYR A 103 -1.92 16.85 -21.18
CA TYR A 103 -2.50 18.18 -21.06
C TYR A 103 -2.91 18.77 -22.42
N ALA A 104 -2.13 18.52 -23.48
CA ALA A 104 -2.47 18.92 -24.84
C ALA A 104 -3.75 18.23 -25.36
N GLU A 105 -4.07 17.05 -24.84
CA GLU A 105 -5.31 16.31 -25.11
C GLU A 105 -6.48 16.70 -24.19
N GLY A 106 -6.28 17.67 -23.29
CA GLY A 106 -7.29 18.11 -22.32
C GLY A 106 -7.42 17.21 -21.10
N ARG A 107 -6.43 16.32 -20.84
CA ARG A 107 -6.38 15.44 -19.67
C ARG A 107 -5.44 16.00 -18.60
N ILE A 108 -5.77 15.79 -17.33
CA ILE A 108 -4.87 16.15 -16.22
C ILE A 108 -4.21 14.88 -15.73
N VAL A 109 -2.96 14.68 -16.16
CA VAL A 109 -2.10 13.58 -15.72
C VAL A 109 -0.89 14.17 -15.02
N LEU A 110 -0.61 13.69 -13.82
CA LEU A 110 0.49 14.12 -12.97
C LEU A 110 1.44 12.96 -12.75
N THR A 111 2.74 13.20 -12.81
CA THR A 111 3.75 12.23 -12.35
C THR A 111 4.35 12.75 -11.06
N ALA A 112 4.63 11.87 -10.10
CA ALA A 112 5.23 12.26 -8.84
C ALA A 112 6.07 11.15 -8.24
N ASP A 113 7.12 11.53 -7.52
CA ASP A 113 8.00 10.59 -6.83
C ASP A 113 7.79 10.72 -5.33
N TYR A 114 7.57 9.59 -4.67
CA TYR A 114 7.44 9.49 -3.22
C TYR A 114 8.50 8.57 -2.64
N VAL A 115 8.93 8.88 -1.43
CA VAL A 115 9.61 7.94 -0.54
C VAL A 115 8.76 7.75 0.69
N GLY A 116 8.91 6.62 1.37
CA GLY A 116 8.21 6.43 2.63
C GLY A 116 8.73 5.26 3.42
N ARG A 117 8.10 5.07 4.58
CA ARG A 117 8.38 3.99 5.52
C ARG A 117 7.09 3.37 5.98
N ILE A 118 7.06 2.03 5.98
CA ILE A 118 5.94 1.25 6.52
C ILE A 118 6.44 0.41 7.69
N TYR A 119 5.76 0.54 8.83
CA TYR A 119 6.03 -0.22 10.03
C TYR A 119 5.06 -1.40 10.15
N ALA A 120 5.62 -2.60 10.30
CA ALA A 120 4.87 -3.81 10.61
C ALA A 120 4.49 -3.88 12.09
N ALA A 121 3.52 -4.74 12.43
CA ALA A 121 3.02 -4.90 13.79
C ALA A 121 4.10 -5.29 14.81
N ASN A 122 5.16 -6.00 14.38
CA ASN A 122 6.29 -6.39 15.23
C ASN A 122 7.36 -5.30 15.43
N GLY A 123 7.18 -4.11 14.83
CA GLY A 123 8.12 -3.00 14.91
C GLY A 123 9.22 -3.02 13.84
N ASP A 124 9.33 -4.09 13.04
CA ASP A 124 10.15 -4.06 11.83
C ASP A 124 9.59 -3.04 10.85
N TYR A 125 10.45 -2.45 10.02
CA TYR A 125 10.03 -1.54 8.96
C TYR A 125 10.76 -1.82 7.65
N PHE A 126 10.21 -1.28 6.58
CA PHE A 126 10.92 -1.09 5.32
C PHE A 126 10.69 0.32 4.79
N ASP A 127 11.71 0.84 4.12
CA ASP A 127 11.66 2.06 3.34
C ASP A 127 11.38 1.72 1.88
N PHE A 128 10.67 2.60 1.18
CA PHE A 128 10.34 2.42 -0.21
C PHE A 128 10.52 3.71 -1.02
N PHE A 129 10.70 3.52 -2.33
CA PHE A 129 10.59 4.53 -3.35
C PHE A 129 9.40 4.18 -4.27
N SER A 130 8.61 5.17 -4.65
CA SER A 130 7.39 4.98 -5.43
C SER A 130 7.18 6.11 -6.43
N PRO A 131 7.55 5.90 -7.70
CA PRO A 131 7.11 6.75 -8.80
C PRO A 131 5.65 6.43 -9.11
N ILE A 132 4.81 7.46 -9.12
CA ILE A 132 3.36 7.36 -9.32
C ILE A 132 2.89 8.25 -10.47
N VAL A 133 1.79 7.83 -11.06
CA VAL A 133 1.01 8.59 -12.03
C VAL A 133 -0.39 8.78 -11.45
N ILE A 134 -0.85 10.03 -11.41
CA ILE A 134 -2.20 10.39 -10.99
C ILE A 134 -2.92 10.99 -12.19
N GLU A 135 -3.99 10.33 -12.63
CA GLU A 135 -4.89 10.86 -13.64
C GLU A 135 -6.19 11.35 -12.98
N VAL A 136 -6.65 12.53 -13.35
CA VAL A 136 -7.95 13.06 -12.90
C VAL A 136 -9.00 12.81 -13.98
N ILE A 137 -9.96 11.95 -13.67
CA ILE A 137 -11.09 11.61 -14.55
C ILE A 137 -12.36 11.90 -13.77
N ASP A 138 -13.23 12.78 -14.29
CA ASP A 138 -14.50 13.15 -13.65
C ASP A 138 -14.34 13.56 -12.16
N ASP A 139 -13.33 14.40 -11.87
CA ASP A 139 -12.94 14.83 -10.52
C ASP A 139 -12.44 13.72 -9.57
N VAL A 140 -12.26 12.50 -10.08
CA VAL A 140 -11.71 11.35 -9.35
C VAL A 140 -10.23 11.18 -9.68
N LYS A 141 -9.40 11.04 -8.64
CA LYS A 141 -7.95 10.85 -8.77
C LYS A 141 -7.63 9.36 -8.85
N HIS A 142 -7.40 8.87 -10.06
CA HIS A 142 -6.92 7.52 -10.32
C HIS A 142 -5.41 7.50 -10.15
N ILE A 143 -4.90 6.56 -9.36
CA ILE A 143 -3.48 6.43 -9.08
C ILE A 143 -2.96 5.10 -9.64
N THR A 144 -1.79 5.13 -10.28
CA THR A 144 -1.02 3.96 -10.69
C THR A 144 0.46 4.21 -10.42
N GLY A 145 1.27 3.16 -10.35
CA GLY A 145 2.71 3.33 -10.16
C GLY A 145 3.41 2.06 -9.73
N THR A 146 4.65 2.21 -9.32
CA THR A 146 5.44 1.12 -8.74
C THR A 146 5.86 1.45 -7.32
N VAL A 147 6.21 0.42 -6.56
CA VAL A 147 6.81 0.51 -5.23
C VAL A 147 8.00 -0.43 -5.22
N SER A 148 9.17 0.11 -4.93
CA SER A 148 10.40 -0.65 -4.77
C SER A 148 10.93 -0.46 -3.35
N ILE A 149 11.27 -1.56 -2.68
CA ILE A 149 11.89 -1.50 -1.35
C ILE A 149 13.32 -0.99 -1.50
N THR A 150 13.71 0.00 -0.70
CA THR A 150 15.06 0.57 -0.71
C THR A 150 15.90 0.12 0.48
N SER A 151 15.25 -0.19 1.61
CA SER A 151 15.89 -0.71 2.83
C SER A 151 14.86 -1.32 3.77
N GLY A 152 15.30 -2.10 4.76
CA GLY A 152 14.43 -2.63 5.80
C GLY A 152 15.19 -3.22 6.97
N THR A 153 14.46 -3.52 8.05
CA THR A 153 14.99 -4.11 9.29
C THR A 153 14.32 -5.44 9.62
N GLY A 154 14.96 -6.26 10.45
CA GLY A 154 14.42 -7.53 10.90
C GLY A 154 14.11 -8.43 9.71
N LYS A 155 12.85 -8.85 9.55
CA LYS A 155 12.49 -9.72 8.41
C LYS A 155 12.55 -9.03 7.04
N PHE A 156 12.64 -7.70 6.99
CA PHE A 156 12.71 -6.94 5.74
C PHE A 156 14.15 -6.61 5.32
N GLU A 157 15.15 -7.01 6.11
CA GLU A 157 16.56 -6.83 5.73
C GLU A 157 16.84 -7.57 4.42
N ASN A 158 17.48 -6.89 3.46
CA ASN A 158 17.82 -7.38 2.11
C ASN A 158 16.67 -8.03 1.31
N VAL A 159 15.41 -7.69 1.61
CA VAL A 159 14.29 -8.05 0.75
C VAL A 159 14.41 -7.32 -0.58
N THR A 160 14.15 -8.03 -1.66
CA THR A 160 14.08 -7.45 -3.01
C THR A 160 12.74 -7.80 -3.65
N GLY A 161 12.39 -7.06 -4.70
CA GLY A 161 11.16 -7.27 -5.45
C GLY A 161 10.48 -5.95 -5.74
N ASP A 162 9.61 -6.01 -6.75
CA ASP A 162 8.85 -4.86 -7.19
C ASP A 162 7.37 -5.10 -6.94
N SER A 163 6.65 -4.02 -6.75
CA SER A 163 5.20 -4.04 -6.60
C SER A 163 4.60 -2.92 -7.41
N TYR A 164 3.35 -3.12 -7.80
CA TYR A 164 2.56 -2.19 -8.57
C TYR A 164 1.45 -1.70 -7.68
N LEU A 165 1.16 -0.41 -7.77
CA LEU A 165 0.01 0.19 -7.13
C LEU A 165 -1.03 0.61 -8.16
N SER A 166 -2.30 0.47 -7.80
CA SER A 166 -3.41 0.90 -8.63
C SER A 166 -4.66 1.12 -7.78
N GLY A 167 -5.40 2.21 -8.02
CA GLY A 167 -6.65 2.45 -7.31
C GLY A 167 -7.13 3.89 -7.43
N ILE A 168 -7.83 4.35 -6.40
CA ILE A 168 -8.43 5.70 -6.36
C ILE A 168 -8.03 6.36 -5.03
N VAL A 169 -7.42 7.53 -5.09
CA VAL A 169 -7.03 8.28 -3.89
C VAL A 169 -8.28 8.55 -3.03
N PRO A 170 -8.24 8.29 -1.70
CA PRO A 170 -7.05 8.09 -0.89
C PRO A 170 -6.59 6.63 -0.68
N CYS A 171 -7.27 5.63 -1.24
CA CYS A 171 -6.97 4.21 -0.97
C CYS A 171 -6.75 3.40 -2.25
N TRP A 172 -5.65 2.65 -2.31
CA TRP A 172 -5.30 1.85 -3.48
C TRP A 172 -4.75 0.48 -3.11
N ASP A 173 -4.79 -0.42 -4.08
CA ASP A 173 -4.20 -1.75 -3.96
C ASP A 173 -2.71 -1.70 -4.28
N VAL A 174 -1.95 -2.57 -3.62
CA VAL A 174 -0.55 -2.86 -3.91
C VAL A 174 -0.39 -4.35 -4.14
N VAL A 175 0.15 -4.73 -5.30
CA VAL A 175 0.32 -6.13 -5.72
C VAL A 175 1.70 -6.33 -6.31
N GLY A 176 2.39 -7.41 -5.94
CA GLY A 176 3.72 -7.70 -6.45
C GLY A 176 4.27 -9.03 -5.99
N GLU A 177 5.58 -9.20 -6.12
CA GLU A 177 6.28 -10.40 -5.65
C GLU A 177 7.59 -10.01 -4.98
N TRP A 178 7.79 -10.46 -3.74
CA TRP A 178 8.98 -10.15 -2.96
C TRP A 178 9.80 -11.40 -2.65
N VAL A 179 11.11 -11.25 -2.67
CA VAL A 179 12.09 -12.29 -2.35
C VAL A 179 12.72 -11.95 -1.01
N PHE A 180 12.47 -12.80 -0.01
CA PHE A 180 13.06 -12.66 1.31
C PHE A 180 14.40 -13.40 1.38
N PRO A 181 15.46 -12.80 1.93
CA PRO A 181 16.70 -13.51 2.23
C PRO A 181 16.49 -14.45 3.42
N ARG A 182 17.44 -15.36 3.59
CA ARG A 182 17.43 -16.36 4.66
C ARG A 182 18.02 -15.82 5.95
#